data_AF-A0A2T1G0T1-F1
#
_entry.id   AF-A0A2T1G0T1-F1
#
_cell.length_a   1.000
_cell.length_b   1.000
_cell.length_c   1.000
_cell.angle_alpha   90.00
_cell.angle_beta   90.00
_cell.angle_gamma   90.00
#
_symmetry.space_group_name_H-M   'P 1'
#
loop_
_entity.id
_entity.type
_entity.pdbx_description
1 polymer ?
#
loop_
_entity_poly.entity_id
_entity_poly.type
_entity_poly.pdbx_seq_one_letter_code
_entity_poly.pdbx_strand_id
1 'polypeptide(L)' 'MGYTDFVDEISLAEQAENLGRMAMMMGLIPSFVVRHFPDSWEFYIPDETGSRLTPEEAYLHLNRLVDPDN' A
#
# COMPACT_ATOMS: atom_id res chain seq x y z
N MET A 1 4.51 -25.62 -16.41
CA MET A 1 4.23 -24.40 -17.20
C MET A 1 2.86 -23.90 -16.78
N GLY A 2 2.78 -22.72 -16.16
CA GLY A 2 1.54 -22.12 -15.67
C GLY A 2 1.64 -21.62 -14.22
N TYR A 3 2.52 -20.65 -13.95
CA TYR A 3 2.55 -19.88 -12.69
C TYR A 3 2.34 -18.40 -13.06
N THR A 4 1.15 -18.06 -13.51
CA THR A 4 0.75 -16.69 -13.88
C THR A 4 -0.69 -16.50 -13.42
N ASP A 5 -0.88 -16.39 -12.11
CA ASP A 5 -2.16 -15.94 -11.52
C ASP A 5 -2.02 -15.50 -10.05
N PHE A 6 -0.96 -15.91 -9.34
CA PHE A 6 -0.68 -15.44 -7.97
C PHE A 6 0.16 -14.15 -7.91
N VAL A 7 0.24 -13.41 -9.02
CA VAL A 7 1.04 -12.17 -9.10
C VAL A 7 0.26 -10.95 -8.61
N ASP A 8 -1.07 -11.05 -8.44
CA ASP A 8 -1.89 -9.85 -8.26
C ASP A 8 -1.94 -9.32 -6.81
N GLU A 9 -2.23 -10.14 -5.79
CA GLU A 9 -2.48 -9.59 -4.45
C GLU A 9 -1.22 -9.38 -3.60
N ILE A 10 -0.27 -10.33 -3.60
CA ILE A 10 0.97 -10.23 -2.80
C ILE A 10 1.85 -9.10 -3.36
N SER A 11 1.94 -8.99 -4.69
CA SER A 11 2.74 -7.95 -5.34
C SER A 11 2.19 -6.54 -5.11
N LEU A 12 0.87 -6.36 -5.10
CA LEU A 12 0.25 -5.06 -4.79
C LEU A 12 0.47 -4.67 -3.34
N ALA A 13 0.39 -5.62 -2.43
CA ALA A 13 0.60 -5.37 -1.02
C ALA A 13 2.08 -5.01 -0.72
N GLU A 14 3.04 -5.69 -1.34
CA GLU A 14 4.46 -5.34 -1.26
C GLU A 14 4.75 -3.96 -1.89
N GLN A 15 4.12 -3.65 -3.03
CA GLN A 15 4.26 -2.35 -3.68
C GLN A 15 3.66 -1.22 -2.83
N ALA A 16 2.48 -1.43 -2.23
CA ALA A 16 1.86 -0.50 -1.30
C ALA A 16 2.75 -0.28 -0.07
N GLU A 17 3.39 -1.32 0.47
CA GLU A 17 4.35 -1.14 1.57
C GLU A 17 5.54 -0.27 1.15
N ASN A 18 6.09 -0.50 -0.05
CA ASN A 18 7.22 0.26 -0.55
C ASN A 18 6.86 1.73 -0.80
N LEU A 19 5.70 1.99 -1.43
CA LEU A 19 5.18 3.34 -1.61
C LEU A 19 4.87 4.02 -0.28
N GLY A 20 4.34 3.29 0.71
CA GLY A 20 4.10 3.80 2.06
C GLY A 20 5.40 4.24 2.73
N ARG A 21 6.44 3.43 2.59
CA ARG A 21 7.79 3.77 3.07
C ARG A 21 8.37 4.99 2.33
N MET A 22 8.18 5.10 1.02
CA MET A 22 8.59 6.26 0.23
C MET A 22 7.84 7.53 0.65
N ALA A 23 6.52 7.45 0.81
CA ALA A 23 5.68 8.55 1.27
C ALA A 23 6.08 9.02 2.68
N MET A 24 6.40 8.09 3.59
CA MET A 24 6.97 8.42 4.90
C MET A 24 8.34 9.11 4.78
N MET A 25 9.23 8.59 3.94
CA MET A 25 10.56 9.19 3.71
C MET A 25 10.48 10.60 3.11
N MET A 26 9.49 10.85 2.25
CA MET A 26 9.22 12.18 1.68
C MET A 26 8.48 13.12 2.64
N GLY A 27 8.05 12.63 3.80
CA GLY A 27 7.27 13.42 4.76
C GLY A 27 5.84 13.71 4.29
N LEU A 28 5.32 12.93 3.34
CA LEU A 28 3.95 13.05 2.82
C LEU A 28 2.93 12.45 3.80
N ILE A 29 3.32 11.38 4.48
CA ILE A 29 2.51 10.78 5.57
C ILE A 29 3.36 10.67 6.84
N PRO A 30 2.80 11.00 8.01
CA PRO A 30 3.55 10.94 9.27
C PRO A 30 3.68 9.51 9.80
N SER A 31 2.75 8.61 9.45
CA SER A 31 2.75 7.21 9.90
C SER A 31 1.96 6.32 8.96
N PHE A 32 2.46 5.09 8.79
CA PHE A 32 1.87 4.06 7.94
C PHE A 32 1.98 2.71 8.65
N VAL A 33 0.88 1.97 8.72
CA VAL A 33 0.81 0.66 9.37
C VAL A 33 0.36 -0.38 8.37
N VAL A 34 1.15 -1.45 8.25
CA VAL A 34 0.82 -2.62 7.44
C VAL A 34 0.56 -3.79 8.36
N ARG A 35 -0.59 -4.44 8.21
CA ARG A 35 -0.93 -5.68 8.91
C ARG A 35 -0.95 -6.79 7.88
N HIS A 36 0.06 -7.64 7.99
CA HIS A 36 0.21 -8.85 7.21
C HIS A 36 -0.63 -9.95 7.85
N PHE A 37 -1.78 -10.30 7.28
CA PHE A 37 -2.51 -11.52 7.66
C PHE A 37 -2.14 -12.65 6.70
N PRO A 38 -2.20 -13.91 7.16
CA PRO A 38 -2.00 -15.07 6.29
C PRO A 38 -3.00 -15.14 5.12
N ASP A 39 -4.18 -14.55 5.28
CA ASP A 39 -5.25 -14.56 4.28
C ASP A 39 -5.38 -13.25 3.49
N SER A 40 -4.92 -12.10 4.01
CA SER A 40 -5.04 -10.78 3.36
C SER A 40 -4.12 -9.75 4.00
N TRP A 41 -3.81 -8.65 3.31
CA TRP A 41 -3.07 -7.54 3.92
C TRP A 41 -4.02 -6.39 4.22
N GLU A 42 -3.94 -5.81 5.41
CA GLU A 42 -4.67 -4.58 5.75
C GLU A 42 -3.67 -3.44 5.87
N PHE A 43 -3.98 -2.32 5.23
CA PHE A 43 -3.19 -1.09 5.30
C PHE A 43 -3.93 -0.06 6.12
N TYR A 44 -3.22 0.73 6.91
CA TYR A 44 -3.82 1.73 7.77
C TYR A 44 -2.96 2.98 7.86
N ILE A 45 -3.56 4.13 7.54
CA ILE A 45 -2.94 5.45 7.63
C ILE A 45 -3.73 6.24 8.69
N PRO A 46 -3.23 6.35 9.94
CA PRO A 46 -3.97 7.00 11.02
C PRO A 46 -4.27 8.48 10.76
N ASP A 47 -3.49 9.13 9.90
CA ASP A 47 -3.52 10.59 9.75
C ASP A 47 -4.45 11.09 8.62
N GLU A 48 -4.57 10.33 7.52
CA GLU A 48 -5.32 10.78 6.33
C GLU A 48 -6.72 10.20 6.20
N THR A 49 -6.88 8.88 6.30
CA THR A 49 -8.16 8.22 5.98
C THR A 49 -8.87 7.71 7.23
N GLY A 50 -8.14 7.49 8.33
CA GLY A 50 -8.66 6.88 9.56
C GLY A 50 -9.28 5.49 9.34
N SER A 51 -9.18 4.95 8.13
CA SER A 51 -9.87 3.76 7.64
C SER A 51 -8.85 2.74 7.16
N ARG A 52 -9.26 1.47 7.22
CA ARG A 52 -8.44 0.36 6.75
C ARG A 52 -8.57 0.33 5.22
N LEU A 53 -7.44 0.40 4.55
CA LEU A 53 -7.33 0.34 3.09
C LEU A 53 -6.97 -1.09 2.69
N THR A 54 -7.53 -1.57 1.59
CA THR A 54 -7.04 -2.78 0.94
C THR A 54 -5.67 -2.53 0.30
N PRO A 55 -4.89 -3.58 -0.05
CA PRO A 55 -3.65 -3.43 -0.81
C PRO A 55 -3.80 -2.56 -2.05
N GLU A 56 -4.90 -2.73 -2.78
CA GLU A 56 -5.20 -1.95 -3.99
C GLU A 56 -5.44 -0.47 -3.67
N GLU A 57 -6.28 -0.17 -2.68
CA GLU A 57 -6.58 1.20 -2.30
C GLU A 57 -5.35 1.91 -1.72
N ALA A 58 -4.59 1.20 -0.89
CA ALA A 58 -3.33 1.70 -0.34
C ALA A 58 -2.33 1.99 -1.46
N TYR A 59 -2.17 1.06 -2.41
CA TYR A 59 -1.31 1.28 -3.57
C TYR A 59 -1.73 2.52 -4.37
N LEU A 60 -3.00 2.64 -4.75
CA LEU A 60 -3.50 3.78 -5.52
C LEU A 60 -3.34 5.11 -4.77
N HIS A 61 -3.65 5.12 -3.48
CA HIS A 61 -3.56 6.30 -2.63
C HIS A 61 -2.11 6.76 -2.47
N LEU A 62 -1.23 5.82 -2.12
CA LEU A 62 0.19 6.12 -1.95
C LEU A 62 0.88 6.45 -3.27
N ASN A 63 0.49 5.82 -4.36
CA ASN A 63 1.03 6.14 -5.68
C ASN A 63 0.66 7.57 -6.06
N ARG A 64 -0.57 8.03 -5.80
CA ARG A 64 -0.95 9.44 -6.00
C ARG A 64 -0.21 10.42 -5.09
N LEU A 65 0.14 10.01 -3.87
CA LEU A 65 0.91 10.85 -2.95
C LEU A 65 2.36 10.99 -3.42
N VAL A 66 2.97 9.88 -3.83
CA VAL A 66 4.37 9.82 -4.26
C VAL A 66 4.56 10.40 -5.66
N ASP A 67 3.62 10.15 -6.56
CA ASP A 67 3.60 10.62 -7.94
C ASP A 67 2.18 11.13 -8.30
N PRO A 68 1.88 12.41 -8.01
CA PRO A 68 0.57 12.99 -8.31
C PRO A 68 0.34 13.29 -9.80
N ASP A 69 1.33 13.06 -10.68
CA ASP A 69 1.30 13.43 -12.10
C ASP A 69 0.92 12.25 -13.03
N ASN A 70 0.77 11.03 -12.51
CA ASN A 70 0.41 9.81 -13.24
C ASN A 70 -1.09 9.45 -13.18
#